data_AF-A0A7C1YBF1-F1
#
_entry.id   AF-A0A7C1YBF1-F1
#
_cell.length_a   1.000
_cell.length_b   1.000
_cell.length_c   1.000
_cell.angle_alpha   90.00
_cell.angle_beta   90.00
_cell.angle_gamma   90.00
#
_symmetry.space_group_name_H-M   'P 1'
#
loop_
_entity.id
_entity.type
_entity.pdbx_description
1 polymer ?
#
loop_
_entity_poly.entity_id
_entity_poly.type
_entity_poly.pdbx_seq_one_letter_code
_entity_poly.pdbx_strand_id
1 'polypeptide(L)'
;GIFTGEIQAMEGAGRTCWDFEVGDGADEVPFELKLDMARQCWDEARHCEISVKLNDHMGTEIGEFVEGTLLYEAACNPDPVLRLTGVNRALEGLAIDVFNTMKEFGRMAGDPVLEFCEDWMLADEVTHVKMGSKWLRDLTSRDRDRLERALEFQKVVDRLFSFNGLRGEEDDSPIQLTRKFREMAGFTTEEIDEIADMARDEAGAVG
;
A
#
# COMPACT_ATOMS: atom_id res chain seq x y z
N GLY A 1 8.30 8.69 -7.33
CA GLY A 1 7.51 9.71 -6.62
C GLY A 1 6.17 9.14 -6.22
N ILE A 2 5.50 9.78 -5.25
CA ILE A 2 4.16 9.40 -4.77
C ILE A 2 3.17 9.34 -5.96
N PHE A 3 3.14 10.37 -6.80
CA PHE A 3 2.28 10.43 -8.00
C PHE A 3 2.31 9.16 -8.88
N THR A 4 3.50 8.66 -9.23
CA THR A 4 3.60 7.43 -10.04
C THR A 4 3.22 6.19 -9.25
N GLY A 5 3.41 6.20 -7.92
CA GLY A 5 2.90 5.16 -7.03
C GLY A 5 1.38 5.06 -7.12
N GLU A 6 0.68 6.20 -7.04
CA GLU A 6 -0.79 6.27 -7.16
C GLU A 6 -1.29 5.74 -8.51
N ILE A 7 -0.58 6.04 -9.62
CA ILE A 7 -0.94 5.49 -10.94
C ILE A 7 -0.83 3.96 -10.93
N GLN A 8 0.22 3.42 -10.32
CA GLN A 8 0.45 1.98 -10.25
C GLN A 8 -0.58 1.28 -9.35
N ALA A 9 -0.94 1.89 -8.22
CA ALA A 9 -2.01 1.40 -7.34
C ALA A 9 -3.37 1.43 -8.05
N MET A 10 -3.68 2.53 -8.76
CA MET A 10 -4.91 2.67 -9.57
C MET A 10 -5.03 1.55 -10.61
N GLU A 11 -3.94 1.27 -11.35
CA GLU A 11 -3.93 0.17 -12.32
C GLU A 11 -4.11 -1.19 -11.63
N GLY A 12 -3.45 -1.40 -10.49
CA GLY A 12 -3.57 -2.61 -9.68
C GLY A 12 -5.01 -2.88 -9.23
N ALA A 13 -5.68 -1.88 -8.66
CA ALA A 13 -7.07 -1.97 -8.22
C ALA A 13 -8.04 -2.18 -9.41
N GLY A 14 -7.86 -1.41 -10.49
CA GLY A 14 -8.65 -1.54 -11.71
C GLY A 14 -8.53 -2.93 -12.34
N ARG A 15 -7.31 -3.48 -12.39
CA ARG A 15 -7.08 -4.85 -12.88
C ARG A 15 -7.70 -5.90 -11.97
N THR A 16 -7.61 -5.73 -10.65
CA THR A 16 -8.22 -6.65 -9.69
C THR A 16 -9.75 -6.69 -9.83
N CYS A 17 -10.39 -5.55 -10.16
CA CYS A 17 -11.82 -5.51 -10.49
C CYS A 17 -12.16 -6.36 -11.74
N TRP A 18 -11.23 -6.48 -12.68
CA TRP A 18 -11.38 -7.33 -13.87
C TRP A 18 -11.12 -8.83 -13.58
N ASP A 19 -10.15 -9.15 -12.73
CA ASP A 19 -9.62 -10.51 -12.57
C ASP A 19 -10.60 -11.57 -12.04
N PHE A 20 -11.63 -11.14 -11.30
CA PHE A 20 -12.62 -12.04 -10.71
C PHE A 20 -13.93 -11.97 -11.48
N GLU A 21 -14.69 -13.07 -11.54
CA GLU A 21 -16.05 -13.07 -12.09
C GLU A 21 -17.07 -13.02 -10.96
N VAL A 22 -18.19 -12.29 -11.14
CA VAL A 22 -19.23 -12.18 -10.11
C VAL A 22 -20.22 -13.32 -10.22
N GLY A 23 -20.46 -14.00 -9.10
CA GLY A 23 -21.46 -15.07 -9.02
C GLY A 23 -21.31 -15.94 -7.78
N ASP A 24 -21.97 -17.11 -7.80
CA ASP A 24 -22.06 -18.05 -6.67
C ASP A 24 -21.26 -19.35 -6.92
N GLY A 25 -20.56 -19.43 -8.05
CA GLY A 25 -19.70 -20.53 -8.45
C GLY A 25 -18.45 -20.67 -7.58
N ALA A 26 -17.77 -21.81 -7.71
CA ALA A 26 -16.60 -22.13 -6.87
C ALA A 26 -15.41 -21.17 -7.08
N ASP A 27 -15.30 -20.57 -8.27
CA ASP A 27 -14.23 -19.64 -8.65
C ASP A 27 -14.76 -18.20 -8.86
N GLU A 28 -16.02 -17.95 -8.50
CA GLU A 28 -16.68 -16.64 -8.60
C GLU A 28 -16.64 -15.92 -7.24
N VAL A 29 -16.77 -14.59 -7.27
CA VAL A 29 -16.71 -13.74 -6.08
C VAL A 29 -17.99 -12.94 -5.89
N PRO A 30 -18.33 -12.54 -4.64
CA PRO A 30 -19.43 -11.63 -4.40
C PRO A 30 -19.19 -10.26 -5.06
N PHE A 31 -20.28 -9.59 -5.47
CA PHE A 31 -20.21 -8.27 -6.12
C PHE A 31 -19.47 -7.23 -5.26
N GLU A 32 -19.56 -7.36 -3.95
CA GLU A 32 -18.91 -6.52 -2.96
C GLU A 32 -17.39 -6.46 -3.15
N LEU A 33 -16.75 -7.54 -3.62
CA LEU A 33 -15.30 -7.52 -3.90
C LEU A 33 -15.00 -6.55 -5.03
N LYS A 34 -15.72 -6.68 -6.15
CA LYS A 34 -15.55 -5.76 -7.28
C LYS A 34 -15.87 -4.32 -6.90
N LEU A 35 -16.90 -4.12 -6.09
CA LEU A 35 -17.27 -2.78 -5.63
C LEU A 35 -16.17 -2.16 -4.77
N ASP A 36 -15.55 -2.93 -3.86
CA ASP A 36 -14.43 -2.45 -3.04
C ASP A 36 -13.20 -2.13 -3.90
N MET A 37 -12.87 -2.98 -4.89
CA MET A 37 -11.75 -2.70 -5.81
C MET A 37 -12.01 -1.52 -6.75
N ALA A 38 -13.26 -1.34 -7.19
CA ALA A 38 -13.66 -0.17 -7.98
C ALA A 38 -13.61 1.14 -7.16
N ARG A 39 -13.93 1.07 -5.86
CA ARG A 39 -13.78 2.21 -4.94
C ARG A 39 -12.31 2.59 -4.80
N GLN A 40 -11.45 1.62 -4.47
CA GLN A 40 -10.02 1.88 -4.39
C GLN A 40 -9.49 2.48 -5.70
N CYS A 41 -9.82 1.89 -6.86
CA CYS A 41 -9.39 2.45 -8.15
C CYS A 41 -9.82 3.92 -8.35
N TRP A 42 -10.98 4.31 -7.81
CA TRP A 42 -11.42 5.70 -7.84
C TRP A 42 -10.67 6.58 -6.83
N ASP A 43 -10.37 6.04 -5.65
CA ASP A 43 -9.60 6.73 -4.61
C ASP A 43 -8.16 7.01 -5.11
N GLU A 44 -7.50 6.04 -5.76
CA GLU A 44 -6.17 6.25 -6.35
C GLU A 44 -6.19 7.23 -7.53
N ALA A 45 -7.27 7.27 -8.33
CA ALA A 45 -7.43 8.28 -9.38
C ALA A 45 -7.49 9.69 -8.76
N ARG A 46 -8.17 9.82 -7.62
CA ARG A 46 -8.22 11.07 -6.85
C ARG A 46 -6.88 11.37 -6.19
N HIS A 47 -6.13 10.38 -5.72
CA HIS A 47 -4.76 10.57 -5.19
C HIS A 47 -3.81 11.08 -6.28
N CYS A 48 -3.94 10.59 -7.52
CA CYS A 48 -3.24 11.14 -8.67
C CYS A 48 -3.55 12.63 -8.85
N GLU A 49 -4.83 13.03 -8.83
CA GLU A 49 -5.22 14.44 -8.96
C GLU A 49 -4.70 15.32 -7.81
N ILE A 50 -4.71 14.80 -6.58
CA ILE A 50 -4.14 15.49 -5.40
C ILE A 50 -2.64 15.66 -5.58
N SER A 51 -1.93 14.62 -5.98
CA SER A 51 -0.49 14.65 -6.22
C SER A 51 -0.09 15.67 -7.31
N VAL A 52 -0.87 15.79 -8.39
CA VAL A 52 -0.64 16.84 -9.41
C VAL A 52 -0.76 18.23 -8.79
N LYS A 53 -1.80 18.48 -7.98
CA LYS A 53 -1.98 19.78 -7.32
C LYS A 53 -0.92 20.06 -6.26
N LEU A 54 -0.44 19.04 -5.56
CA LEU A 54 0.68 19.17 -4.63
C LEU A 54 1.97 19.52 -5.35
N ASN A 55 2.25 18.94 -6.53
CA ASN A 55 3.40 19.35 -7.34
C ASN A 55 3.32 20.83 -7.70
N ASP A 56 2.18 21.30 -8.20
CA ASP A 56 1.96 22.72 -8.50
C ASP A 56 2.16 23.62 -7.26
N HIS A 57 1.65 23.20 -6.11
CA HIS A 57 1.77 23.92 -4.83
C HIS A 57 3.22 24.00 -4.34
N MET A 58 3.98 22.92 -4.50
CA MET A 58 5.38 22.82 -4.11
C MET A 58 6.34 23.41 -5.16
N GLY A 59 5.83 23.79 -6.34
CA GLY A 59 6.61 24.37 -7.43
C GLY A 59 7.45 23.35 -8.21
N THR A 60 7.02 22.09 -8.23
CA THR A 60 7.64 21.00 -9.00
C THR A 60 6.79 20.61 -10.22
N GLU A 61 7.36 19.84 -11.13
CA GLU A 61 6.67 19.35 -12.32
C GLU A 61 6.70 17.81 -12.46
N ILE A 62 5.68 17.25 -13.11
CA ILE A 62 5.61 15.81 -13.37
C ILE A 62 6.78 15.39 -14.26
N GLY A 63 7.56 14.41 -13.80
CA GLY A 63 8.74 13.92 -14.50
C GLY A 63 10.02 14.71 -14.19
N GLU A 64 9.99 15.65 -13.25
CA GLU A 64 11.19 16.35 -12.76
C GLU A 64 12.15 15.39 -12.03
N PHE A 65 11.61 14.38 -11.34
CA PHE A 65 12.37 13.37 -10.61
C PHE A 65 12.27 11.99 -11.26
N VAL A 66 13.23 11.12 -10.95
CA VAL A 66 13.25 9.74 -11.43
C VAL A 66 12.08 8.97 -10.84
N GLU A 67 11.39 8.23 -11.69
CA GLU A 67 10.25 7.41 -11.35
C GLU A 67 10.60 5.92 -11.41
N GLY A 68 10.04 5.14 -10.49
CA GLY A 68 10.26 3.69 -10.37
C GLY A 68 8.99 2.88 -10.65
N THR A 69 9.17 1.67 -11.18
CA THR A 69 8.11 0.72 -11.54
C THR A 69 7.91 -0.41 -10.52
N LEU A 70 8.51 -0.27 -9.33
CA LEU A 70 8.56 -1.32 -8.32
C LEU A 70 7.16 -1.79 -7.89
N LEU A 71 6.20 -0.87 -7.75
CA LEU A 71 4.82 -1.21 -7.37
C LEU A 71 4.14 -2.02 -8.48
N TYR A 72 4.31 -1.61 -9.73
CA TYR A 72 3.80 -2.32 -10.89
C TYR A 72 4.36 -3.73 -11.00
N GLU A 73 5.66 -3.90 -10.76
CA GLU A 73 6.31 -5.22 -10.78
C GLU A 73 5.73 -6.16 -9.71
N ALA A 74 5.49 -5.65 -8.50
CA ALA A 74 4.80 -6.39 -7.44
C ALA A 74 3.34 -6.73 -7.83
N ALA A 75 2.68 -5.86 -8.58
CA ALA A 75 1.33 -6.05 -9.11
C ALA A 75 1.27 -6.95 -10.37
N CYS A 76 2.36 -7.62 -10.78
CA CYS A 76 2.41 -8.48 -11.96
C CYS A 76 2.31 -10.00 -11.69
N ASN A 77 2.09 -10.42 -10.44
CA ASN A 77 1.96 -11.85 -10.11
C ASN A 77 0.80 -12.52 -10.90
N PRO A 78 0.98 -13.72 -11.48
CA PRO A 78 -0.08 -14.37 -12.25
C PRO A 78 -1.32 -14.75 -11.43
N ASP A 79 -1.18 -14.97 -10.12
CA ASP A 79 -2.31 -15.28 -9.25
C ASP A 79 -2.96 -13.98 -8.72
N PRO A 80 -4.25 -13.72 -8.99
CA PRO A 80 -4.93 -12.49 -8.57
C PRO A 80 -5.05 -12.35 -7.04
N VAL A 81 -5.08 -13.44 -6.28
CA VAL A 81 -5.10 -13.38 -4.81
C VAL A 81 -3.73 -12.97 -4.26
N LEU A 82 -2.64 -13.44 -4.88
CA LEU A 82 -1.29 -12.99 -4.51
C LEU A 82 -1.12 -11.51 -4.85
N ARG A 83 -1.62 -11.04 -6.01
CA ARG A 83 -1.61 -9.61 -6.35
C ARG A 83 -2.41 -8.77 -5.37
N LEU A 84 -3.67 -9.15 -5.10
CA LEU A 84 -4.50 -8.48 -4.10
C LEU A 84 -3.76 -8.37 -2.76
N THR A 85 -3.09 -9.44 -2.32
CA THR A 85 -2.36 -9.43 -1.05
C THR A 85 -1.13 -8.54 -1.10
N GLY A 86 -0.31 -8.66 -2.15
CA GLY A 86 0.90 -7.85 -2.32
C GLY A 86 0.58 -6.36 -2.46
N VAL A 87 -0.45 -6.00 -3.22
CA VAL A 87 -0.87 -4.61 -3.39
C VAL A 87 -1.55 -4.13 -2.10
N ASN A 88 -2.74 -4.65 -1.77
CA ASN A 88 -3.55 -4.08 -0.71
C ASN A 88 -2.93 -4.16 0.68
N ARG A 89 -2.16 -5.20 1.01
CA ARG A 89 -1.56 -5.31 2.35
C ARG A 89 -0.14 -4.76 2.38
N ALA A 90 0.74 -5.21 1.48
CA ALA A 90 2.13 -4.78 1.54
C ALA A 90 2.32 -3.36 0.99
N LEU A 91 1.88 -3.08 -0.24
CA LEU A 91 2.07 -1.75 -0.86
C LEU A 91 1.27 -0.66 -0.16
N GLU A 92 -0.02 -0.85 0.09
CA GLU A 92 -0.82 0.20 0.78
C GLU A 92 -0.40 0.34 2.25
N GLY A 93 0.10 -0.74 2.85
CA GLY A 93 0.77 -0.66 4.14
C GLY A 93 1.96 0.29 4.09
N LEU A 94 2.81 0.19 3.06
CA LEU A 94 3.91 1.15 2.87
C LEU A 94 3.35 2.56 2.64
N ALA A 95 2.31 2.73 1.83
CA ALA A 95 1.71 4.03 1.56
C ALA A 95 1.25 4.72 2.86
N ILE A 96 0.67 3.98 3.81
CA ILE A 96 0.37 4.48 5.17
C ILE A 96 1.60 5.11 5.84
N ASP A 97 2.75 4.44 5.79
CA ASP A 97 3.98 4.92 6.43
C ASP A 97 4.53 6.18 5.72
N VAL A 98 4.48 6.20 4.38
CA VAL A 98 4.91 7.34 3.55
C VAL A 98 4.01 8.56 3.77
N PHE A 99 2.69 8.40 3.66
CA PHE A 99 1.75 9.51 3.84
C PHE A 99 1.75 10.05 5.27
N ASN A 100 1.88 9.19 6.27
CA ASN A 100 2.04 9.68 7.64
C ASN A 100 3.33 10.50 7.80
N THR A 101 4.43 10.05 7.20
CA THR A 101 5.71 10.80 7.22
C THR A 101 5.57 12.15 6.52
N MET A 102 4.93 12.20 5.35
CA MET A 102 4.72 13.44 4.59
C MET A 102 3.75 14.41 5.27
N LYS A 103 2.71 13.89 5.93
CA LYS A 103 1.80 14.68 6.77
C LYS A 103 2.55 15.35 7.92
N GLU A 104 3.37 14.59 8.67
CA GLU A 104 4.17 15.16 9.77
C GLU A 104 5.19 16.18 9.25
N PHE A 105 5.77 15.94 8.08
CA PHE A 105 6.63 16.91 7.41
C PHE A 105 5.88 18.21 7.08
N GLY A 106 4.68 18.13 6.49
CA GLY A 106 3.83 19.31 6.23
C GLY A 106 3.54 20.10 7.51
N ARG A 107 3.17 19.41 8.59
CA ARG A 107 2.94 20.01 9.91
C ARG A 107 4.18 20.73 10.44
N MET A 108 5.36 20.12 10.32
CA MET A 108 6.63 20.70 10.76
C MET A 108 7.08 21.89 9.91
N ALA A 109 6.82 21.84 8.60
CA ALA A 109 7.10 22.91 7.66
C ALA A 109 6.13 24.10 7.80
N GLY A 110 5.02 23.92 8.53
CA GLY A 110 3.95 24.92 8.61
C GLY A 110 3.17 25.02 7.30
N ASP A 111 3.10 23.94 6.53
CA ASP A 111 2.34 23.82 5.29
C ASP A 111 1.02 23.08 5.53
N PRO A 112 -0.09 23.80 5.74
CA PRO A 112 -1.38 23.18 6.02
C PRO A 112 -2.00 22.51 4.78
N VAL A 113 -1.55 22.83 3.57
CA VAL A 113 -2.06 22.21 2.34
C VAL A 113 -1.46 20.82 2.21
N LEU A 114 -0.14 20.70 2.36
CA LEU A 114 0.54 19.41 2.35
C LEU A 114 0.02 18.50 3.47
N GLU A 115 -0.01 19.01 4.71
CA GLU A 115 -0.53 18.23 5.86
C GLU A 115 -1.94 17.67 5.59
N PHE A 116 -2.85 18.51 5.09
CA PHE A 116 -4.23 18.10 4.83
C PHE A 116 -4.35 17.08 3.71
N CYS A 117 -3.65 17.29 2.60
CA CYS A 117 -3.71 16.37 1.46
C CYS A 117 -3.16 14.98 1.83
N GLU A 118 -2.03 14.94 2.54
CA GLU A 118 -1.40 13.68 2.95
C GLU A 118 -2.23 12.95 4.03
N ASP A 119 -2.85 13.67 4.97
CA ASP A 119 -3.78 13.05 5.95
C ASP A 119 -5.05 12.49 5.28
N TRP A 120 -5.54 13.13 4.22
CA TRP A 120 -6.68 12.61 3.46
C TRP A 120 -6.31 11.30 2.77
N MET A 121 -5.22 11.26 1.99
CA MET A 121 -4.80 10.05 1.28
C MET A 121 -4.47 8.92 2.27
N LEU A 122 -3.82 9.24 3.39
CA LEU A 122 -3.58 8.29 4.49
C LEU A 122 -4.86 7.60 5.01
N ALA A 123 -5.98 8.34 5.11
CA ALA A 123 -7.24 7.77 5.57
C ALA A 123 -7.82 6.74 4.59
N ASP A 124 -7.63 6.97 3.29
CA ASP A 124 -8.03 6.04 2.23
C ASP A 124 -7.16 4.78 2.26
N GLU A 125 -5.84 4.90 2.48
CA GLU A 125 -4.94 3.73 2.56
C GLU A 125 -5.25 2.79 3.72
N VAL A 126 -5.64 3.33 4.88
CA VAL A 126 -6.11 2.51 6.00
C VAL A 126 -7.33 1.67 5.58
N THR A 127 -8.16 2.19 4.68
CA THR A 127 -9.33 1.48 4.15
C THR A 127 -8.92 0.45 3.09
N HIS A 128 -7.99 0.78 2.19
CA HIS A 128 -7.47 -0.14 1.17
C HIS A 128 -6.85 -1.40 1.80
N VAL A 129 -6.07 -1.25 2.87
CA VAL A 129 -5.51 -2.39 3.60
C VAL A 129 -6.58 -3.24 4.27
N LYS A 130 -7.61 -2.62 4.87
CA LYS A 130 -8.73 -3.37 5.48
C LYS A 130 -9.45 -4.22 4.46
N MET A 131 -9.70 -3.66 3.28
CA MET A 131 -10.34 -4.37 2.16
C MET A 131 -9.49 -5.57 1.75
N GLY A 132 -8.19 -5.38 1.50
CA GLY A 132 -7.28 -6.48 1.17
C GLY A 132 -7.25 -7.58 2.22
N SER A 133 -7.18 -7.19 3.49
CA SER A 133 -7.17 -8.11 4.63
C SER A 133 -8.44 -8.96 4.73
N LYS A 134 -9.60 -8.33 4.49
CA LYS A 134 -10.88 -9.03 4.42
C LYS A 134 -10.89 -10.02 3.25
N TRP A 135 -10.59 -9.54 2.05
CA TRP A 135 -10.73 -10.34 0.84
C TRP A 135 -9.71 -11.47 0.76
N LEU A 136 -8.49 -11.28 1.26
CA LEU A 136 -7.54 -12.39 1.43
C LEU A 136 -8.15 -13.53 2.25
N ARG A 137 -8.67 -13.23 3.46
CA ARG A 137 -9.29 -14.26 4.31
C ARG A 137 -10.46 -14.96 3.64
N ASP A 138 -11.33 -14.20 2.98
CA ASP A 138 -12.53 -14.73 2.36
C ASP A 138 -12.17 -15.65 1.17
N LEU A 139 -11.29 -15.17 0.28
CA LEU A 139 -10.85 -15.89 -0.94
C LEU A 139 -10.03 -17.14 -0.63
N THR A 140 -9.34 -17.18 0.51
CA THR A 140 -8.52 -18.34 0.92
C THR A 140 -9.16 -19.15 2.04
N SER A 141 -10.41 -18.88 2.41
CA SER A 141 -11.10 -19.53 3.55
C SER A 141 -11.15 -21.07 3.46
N ARG A 142 -11.01 -21.62 2.25
CA ARG A 142 -10.99 -23.06 1.97
C ARG A 142 -9.71 -23.54 1.29
N ASP A 143 -8.73 -22.67 1.11
CA ASP A 143 -7.47 -22.95 0.40
C ASP A 143 -6.29 -22.42 1.22
N ARG A 144 -5.86 -23.24 2.18
CA ARG A 144 -4.75 -22.90 3.09
C ARG A 144 -3.43 -22.75 2.34
N ASP A 145 -3.20 -23.56 1.31
CA ASP A 145 -1.96 -23.50 0.53
C ASP A 145 -1.87 -22.17 -0.22
N ARG A 146 -2.99 -21.66 -0.75
CA ARG A 146 -3.03 -20.34 -1.40
C ARG A 146 -2.86 -19.20 -0.41
N LEU A 147 -3.42 -19.32 0.80
CA LEU A 147 -3.16 -18.36 1.89
C LEU A 147 -1.67 -18.29 2.21
N GLU A 148 -1.02 -19.44 2.40
CA GLU A 148 0.41 -19.50 2.72
C GLU A 148 1.26 -18.89 1.60
N ARG A 149 0.96 -19.18 0.32
CA ARG A 149 1.63 -18.51 -0.82
C ARG A 149 1.40 -17.00 -0.86
N ALA A 150 0.18 -16.54 -0.53
CA ALA A 150 -0.15 -15.13 -0.52
C ALA A 150 0.61 -14.37 0.59
N LEU A 151 0.69 -14.94 1.79
CA LEU A 151 1.45 -14.36 2.91
C LEU A 151 2.96 -14.37 2.65
N GLU A 152 3.50 -15.44 2.06
CA GLU A 152 4.91 -15.47 1.66
C GLU A 152 5.20 -14.43 0.58
N PHE A 153 4.30 -14.25 -0.40
CA PHE A 153 4.42 -13.18 -1.38
C PHE A 153 4.36 -11.79 -0.73
N GLN A 154 3.47 -11.59 0.26
CA GLN A 154 3.43 -10.35 1.04
C GLN A 154 4.79 -10.04 1.67
N LYS A 155 5.43 -11.01 2.34
CA LYS A 155 6.76 -10.83 2.96
C LYS A 155 7.84 -10.47 1.94
N VAL A 156 7.80 -11.06 0.74
CA VAL A 156 8.73 -10.71 -0.35
C VAL A 156 8.54 -9.26 -0.76
N VAL A 157 7.29 -8.81 -0.90
CA VAL A 157 6.98 -7.42 -1.23
C VAL A 157 7.40 -6.50 -0.09
N ASP A 158 7.01 -6.77 1.16
CA ASP A 158 7.40 -5.99 2.34
C ASP A 158 8.92 -5.80 2.43
N ARG A 159 9.70 -6.85 2.11
CA ARG A 159 11.16 -6.81 2.05
C ARG A 159 11.71 -5.95 0.91
N LEU A 160 11.06 -5.93 -0.26
CA LEU A 160 11.48 -5.01 -1.33
C LEU A 160 11.28 -3.53 -0.93
N PHE A 161 10.41 -3.27 0.04
CA PHE A 161 9.92 -1.95 0.45
C PHE A 161 10.36 -1.51 1.86
N SER A 162 11.33 -2.21 2.45
CA SER A 162 12.13 -1.76 3.61
C SER A 162 13.13 -0.67 3.25
N PHE A 163 13.33 -0.40 1.94
CA PHE A 163 14.28 0.59 1.40
C PHE A 163 15.70 0.43 1.96
N ASN A 164 16.22 -0.79 2.05
CA ASN A 164 17.54 -1.08 2.64
C ASN A 164 17.69 -0.55 4.08
N GLY A 165 16.63 -0.57 4.88
CA GLY A 165 16.65 -0.13 6.28
C GLY A 165 16.35 1.36 6.51
N LEU A 166 15.95 2.11 5.47
CA LEU A 166 15.50 3.51 5.63
C LEU A 166 14.10 3.62 6.25
N ARG A 167 13.40 2.51 6.39
CA ARG A 167 12.09 2.43 7.01
C ARG A 167 12.20 1.73 8.36
N GLY A 168 11.63 2.27 9.43
CA GLY A 168 11.81 1.71 10.76
C GLY A 168 11.00 2.41 11.84
N GLU A 169 11.15 1.97 13.08
CA GLU A 169 10.43 2.52 14.26
C GLU A 169 11.27 3.48 15.09
N GLU A 170 12.56 3.62 14.77
CA GLU A 170 13.44 4.54 15.48
C GLU A 170 13.14 5.98 15.03
N ASP A 171 13.18 6.94 15.95
CA ASP A 171 12.80 8.35 15.70
C ASP A 171 13.59 9.01 14.55
N ASP A 172 14.79 8.50 14.25
CA ASP A 172 15.66 8.96 13.15
C ASP A 172 15.48 8.18 11.84
N SER A 173 14.58 7.20 11.79
CA SER A 173 14.24 6.48 10.56
C SER A 173 13.63 7.44 9.53
N PRO A 174 14.16 7.52 8.29
CA PRO A 174 13.63 8.40 7.25
C PRO A 174 12.16 8.17 6.91
N ILE A 175 11.68 6.93 6.97
CA ILE A 175 10.27 6.58 6.84
C ILE A 175 9.82 5.90 8.14
N GLN A 176 8.85 6.52 8.81
CA GLN A 176 8.36 6.05 10.10
C GLN A 176 7.33 4.94 9.91
N LEU A 177 7.64 3.75 10.39
CA LEU A 177 6.70 2.64 10.43
C LEU A 177 5.59 2.96 11.44
N THR A 178 4.37 3.17 10.94
CA THR A 178 3.31 3.75 11.75
C THR A 178 2.38 2.68 12.32
N ARG A 179 2.75 2.12 13.49
CA ARG A 179 2.00 1.05 14.17
C ARG A 179 0.50 1.32 14.26
N LYS A 180 0.11 2.51 14.76
CA LYS A 180 -1.30 2.86 15.01
C LYS A 180 -2.16 2.72 13.75
N PHE A 181 -1.71 3.23 12.61
CA PHE A 181 -2.49 3.17 11.37
C PHE A 181 -2.51 1.76 10.79
N ARG A 182 -1.42 1.00 10.92
CA ARG A 182 -1.35 -0.42 10.53
C ARG A 182 -2.29 -1.29 11.35
N GLU A 183 -2.32 -1.12 12.67
CA GLU A 183 -3.29 -1.78 13.55
C GLU A 183 -4.73 -1.42 13.17
N MET A 184 -4.99 -0.13 12.93
CA MET A 184 -6.29 0.32 12.42
C MET A 184 -6.63 -0.37 11.10
N ALA A 185 -5.66 -0.55 10.20
CA ALA A 185 -5.79 -1.21 8.91
C ALA A 185 -6.01 -2.74 9.00
N GLY A 186 -5.84 -3.32 10.19
CA GLY A 186 -6.09 -4.74 10.45
C GLY A 186 -4.85 -5.64 10.43
N PHE A 187 -3.65 -5.06 10.56
CA PHE A 187 -2.45 -5.82 10.92
C PHE A 187 -2.48 -6.23 12.40
N THR A 188 -1.98 -7.41 12.72
CA THR A 188 -1.72 -7.78 14.11
C THR A 188 -0.41 -7.17 14.62
N THR A 189 -0.24 -7.10 15.93
CA THR A 189 1.02 -6.62 16.53
C THR A 189 2.19 -7.49 16.09
N GLU A 190 2.01 -8.81 16.00
CA GLU A 190 3.04 -9.75 15.53
C GLU A 190 3.44 -9.50 14.08
N GLU A 191 2.47 -9.24 13.18
CA GLU A 191 2.78 -8.90 11.78
C GLU A 191 3.58 -7.60 11.68
N ILE A 192 3.28 -6.62 12.53
CA ILE A 192 4.00 -5.35 12.56
C ILE A 192 5.43 -5.55 13.11
N ASP A 193 5.58 -6.36 14.16
CA ASP A 193 6.89 -6.72 14.72
C ASP A 193 7.77 -7.43 13.69
N GLU A 194 7.21 -8.37 12.91
CA GLU A 194 7.93 -9.04 11.82
C GLU A 194 8.43 -8.05 10.75
N ILE A 195 7.60 -7.06 10.37
CA ILE A 195 7.99 -6.03 9.41
C ILE A 195 9.09 -5.13 9.97
N ALA A 196 8.98 -4.75 11.25
CA ALA A 196 10.02 -3.96 11.93
C ALA A 196 11.34 -4.74 12.05
N ASP A 197 11.30 -6.04 12.36
CA ASP A 197 12.46 -6.93 12.41
C ASP A 197 13.13 -7.04 11.03
N MET A 198 12.36 -7.28 9.97
CA MET A 198 12.88 -7.34 8.61
C MET A 198 13.62 -6.06 8.21
N ALA A 199 13.06 -4.90 8.57
CA ALA A 199 13.70 -3.63 8.27
C ALA A 199 15.02 -3.42 9.04
N ARG A 200 15.08 -3.85 10.31
CA ARG A 200 16.31 -3.81 11.13
C ARG A 200 17.39 -4.72 10.57
N ASP A 201 17.04 -5.94 10.18
CA ASP A 201 17.98 -6.91 9.62
C ASP A 201 18.64 -6.37 8.34
N GLU A 202 17.88 -5.67 7.51
CA GLU A 202 18.43 -5.03 6.31
C GLU A 202 19.30 -3.81 6.60
N ALA A 203 18.93 -2.97 7.56
CA ALA A 203 19.77 -1.86 8.01
C ALA A 203 21.14 -2.38 8.50
N GLY A 204 21.15 -3.49 9.26
CA GLY A 204 22.36 -4.12 9.77
C GLY A 204 23.22 -4.82 8.70
N ALA A 205 22.64 -5.21 7.56
CA ALA A 205 23.37 -5.84 6.46
C ALA A 205 24.14 -4.84 5.57
N VAL A 206 23.85 -3.54 5.68
CA VAL A 206 24.43 -2.46 4.87
C VAL A 206 25.54 -1.71 5.61
N GLY A 207 25.72 -1.94 6.92
CA GLY A 207 26.79 -1.37 7.77
C GLY A 207 28.07 -2.19 7.82
#